data_AF-A0A351FMX6-F1
#
_entry.id   AF-A0A351FMX6-F1
#
_cell.length_a   1.000
_cell.length_b   1.000
_cell.length_c   1.000
_cell.angle_alpha   90.00
_cell.angle_beta   90.00
_cell.angle_gamma   90.00
#
_symmetry.space_group_name_H-M   'P 1'
#
loop_
_entity.id
_entity.type
_entity.pdbx_description
1 polymer ?
#
loop_
_entity_poly.entity_id
_entity_poly.type
_entity_poly.pdbx_seq_one_letter_code
_entity_poly.pdbx_strand_id
1 'polypeptide(L)'
;VQSHFEKTIADIKSQGWDRSVIDDLKIQMSGPDMAIVGLTFSRLKKNGDPIPPAKRLANYVFLRNASGWRVIMASKQPAAEISDAAQIETVLQQKMVRYVDLLNGENPAQGVADEIYQFPRLSRSFLGAREHKGLLSKPDVLASLSGYLKMMKANGMTAITVNSTRVYPASEKL
;
A
#
# COMPACT_ATOMS: atom_id res chain seq x y z
N VAL A 1 -10.72 15.12 -5.52
CA VAL A 1 -10.28 13.70 -5.43
C VAL A 1 -10.70 12.92 -6.68
N GLN A 2 -11.99 12.79 -6.93
CA GLN A 2 -12.53 12.01 -8.05
C GLN A 2 -11.98 12.50 -9.40
N SER A 3 -11.93 13.82 -9.61
CA SER A 3 -11.37 14.44 -10.82
C SER A 3 -9.90 14.08 -11.09
N HIS A 4 -9.09 13.92 -10.04
CA HIS A 4 -7.68 13.52 -10.19
C HIS A 4 -7.53 12.05 -10.57
N PHE A 5 -8.41 11.19 -10.05
CA PHE A 5 -8.45 9.78 -10.41
C PHE A 5 -8.93 9.59 -11.86
N GLU A 6 -10.02 10.25 -12.24
CA GLU A 6 -10.54 10.22 -13.61
C GLU A 6 -9.50 10.72 -14.60
N LYS A 7 -8.79 11.81 -14.27
CA LYS A 7 -7.65 12.29 -15.04
C LYS A 7 -6.54 11.23 -15.14
N THR A 8 -6.13 10.62 -14.03
CA THR A 8 -5.10 9.58 -14.03
C THR A 8 -5.48 8.39 -14.91
N ILE A 9 -6.74 7.94 -14.84
CA ILE A 9 -7.24 6.84 -15.69
C ILE A 9 -7.29 7.27 -17.16
N ALA A 10 -7.72 8.50 -17.46
CA ALA A 10 -7.71 9.04 -18.81
C ALA A 10 -6.29 9.12 -19.38
N ASP A 11 -5.33 9.60 -18.60
CA ASP A 11 -3.91 9.70 -18.96
C ASP A 11 -3.28 8.32 -19.21
N ILE A 12 -3.68 7.30 -18.46
CA ILE A 12 -3.20 5.92 -18.67
C ILE A 12 -3.84 5.31 -19.93
N LYS A 13 -5.14 5.54 -20.15
CA LYS A 13 -5.86 5.07 -21.33
C LYS A 13 -5.34 5.71 -22.61
N SER A 14 -5.00 6.99 -22.59
CA SER A 14 -4.42 7.69 -23.76
C SER A 14 -3.05 7.12 -24.16
N GLN A 15 -2.36 6.44 -23.26
CA GLN A 15 -1.10 5.71 -23.54
C GLN A 15 -1.34 4.29 -24.09
N GLY A 16 -2.60 3.90 -24.35
CA GLY A 16 -2.96 2.62 -24.93
C GLY A 16 -3.13 1.48 -23.92
N TRP A 17 -3.41 1.79 -22.64
CA TRP A 17 -3.61 0.77 -21.60
C TRP A 17 -4.75 -0.19 -21.92
N ASP A 18 -4.42 -1.48 -21.91
CA ASP A 18 -5.34 -2.61 -22.01
C ASP A 18 -5.54 -3.26 -20.63
N ARG A 19 -4.43 -3.68 -20.01
CA ARG A 19 -4.46 -4.36 -18.70
C ARG A 19 -3.24 -4.04 -17.86
N SER A 20 -3.35 -4.32 -16.57
CA SER A 20 -2.22 -4.35 -15.65
C SER A 20 -1.96 -5.78 -15.21
N VAL A 21 -0.69 -6.17 -15.12
CA VAL A 21 -0.28 -7.50 -14.65
C VAL A 21 0.60 -7.36 -13.42
N ILE A 22 0.34 -8.16 -12.39
CA ILE A 22 1.21 -8.23 -11.20
C ILE A 22 2.37 -9.15 -11.55
N ASP A 23 3.58 -8.63 -11.43
CA ASP A 23 4.82 -9.35 -11.73
C ASP A 23 5.39 -10.01 -10.47
N ASP A 24 5.30 -9.33 -9.34
CA ASP A 24 5.74 -9.83 -8.03
C ASP A 24 4.88 -9.23 -6.92
N LEU A 25 4.72 -9.99 -5.83
CA LEU A 25 3.90 -9.63 -4.68
C LEU A 25 4.59 -10.10 -3.40
N LYS A 26 4.96 -9.14 -2.56
CA LYS A 26 5.52 -9.38 -1.23
C LYS A 26 4.53 -8.93 -0.17
N ILE A 27 3.99 -9.89 0.58
CA ILE A 27 3.05 -9.65 1.68
C ILE A 27 3.78 -9.88 2.99
N GLN A 28 3.72 -8.89 3.88
CA GLN A 28 4.26 -8.97 5.23
C GLN A 28 3.16 -8.67 6.23
N MET A 29 2.81 -9.65 7.04
CA MET A 29 1.85 -9.46 8.14
C MET A 29 2.48 -8.59 9.22
N SER A 30 1.71 -7.68 9.81
CA SER A 30 2.15 -6.79 10.88
C SER A 30 1.15 -6.86 12.03
N GLY A 31 1.01 -8.07 12.58
CA GLY A 31 -0.08 -8.46 13.47
C GLY A 31 -1.19 -9.25 12.78
N PRO A 32 -2.25 -9.63 13.50
CA PRO A 32 -3.30 -10.52 13.00
C PRO A 32 -4.18 -9.86 11.92
N ASP A 33 -4.34 -8.55 11.97
CA ASP A 33 -5.30 -7.79 11.16
C ASP A 33 -4.65 -6.67 10.33
N MET A 34 -3.32 -6.63 10.23
CA MET A 34 -2.62 -5.65 9.41
C MET A 34 -1.60 -6.35 8.50
N ALA A 35 -1.49 -5.87 7.26
CA ALA A 35 -0.49 -6.35 6.30
C ALA A 35 0.11 -5.19 5.52
N ILE A 36 1.41 -5.24 5.31
CA ILE A 36 2.15 -4.37 4.40
C ILE A 36 2.37 -5.17 3.12
N VAL A 37 1.96 -4.61 1.98
CA VAL A 37 2.03 -5.28 0.68
C VAL A 37 2.82 -4.42 -0.28
N GLY A 38 3.98 -4.93 -0.69
CA GLY A 38 4.74 -4.41 -1.82
C GLY A 38 4.40 -5.20 -3.07
N LEU A 39 4.14 -4.53 -4.19
CA LEU A 39 3.91 -5.20 -5.46
C LEU A 39 4.64 -4.52 -6.60
N THR A 40 5.13 -5.35 -7.51
CA THR A 40 5.66 -4.95 -8.80
C THR A 40 4.62 -5.27 -9.86
N PHE A 41 4.36 -4.33 -10.75
CA PHE A 41 3.37 -4.53 -11.80
C PHE A 41 3.75 -3.81 -13.09
N SER A 42 3.24 -4.33 -14.19
CA SER A 42 3.39 -3.76 -15.53
C SER A 42 2.03 -3.30 -16.04
N ARG A 43 2.02 -2.24 -16.84
CA ARG A 43 0.83 -1.82 -17.62
C ARG A 43 1.09 -2.19 -19.06
N LEU A 44 0.19 -2.96 -19.65
CA LEU A 44 0.35 -3.49 -20.98
C LEU A 44 -0.64 -2.84 -21.93
N LYS A 45 -0.19 -2.64 -23.16
CA LYS A 45 -1.05 -2.33 -24.32
C LYS A 45 -1.69 -3.62 -24.84
N LYS A 46 -2.64 -3.47 -25.77
CA LYS A 46 -3.35 -4.61 -26.39
C LYS A 46 -2.40 -5.60 -27.10
N ASN A 47 -1.29 -5.11 -27.65
CA ASN A 47 -0.27 -5.93 -28.30
C ASN A 47 0.69 -6.61 -27.31
N GLY A 48 0.54 -6.39 -26.00
CA GLY A 48 1.40 -6.96 -24.96
C GLY A 48 2.59 -6.07 -24.58
N ASP A 49 2.88 -5.00 -25.32
CA ASP A 49 4.01 -4.13 -25.00
C ASP A 49 3.77 -3.36 -23.69
N PRO A 50 4.82 -3.19 -22.86
CA PRO A 50 4.71 -2.40 -21.66
C PRO A 50 4.58 -0.91 -21.99
N ILE A 51 3.72 -0.21 -21.22
CA ILE A 51 3.70 1.25 -21.16
C ILE A 51 4.84 1.68 -20.22
N PRO A 52 5.80 2.51 -20.66
CA PRO A 52 6.90 2.96 -19.81
C PRO A 52 6.44 3.70 -18.54
N PRO A 53 7.14 3.53 -17.40
CA PRO A 53 8.23 2.56 -17.19
C PRO A 53 7.70 1.12 -17.23
N ALA A 54 8.50 0.18 -17.74
CA ALA A 54 8.02 -1.19 -17.97
C ALA A 54 7.54 -1.86 -16.67
N LYS A 55 8.30 -1.68 -15.59
CA LYS A 55 7.98 -2.15 -14.23
C LYS A 55 7.67 -0.96 -13.34
N ARG A 56 6.68 -1.11 -12.47
CA ARG A 56 6.26 -0.11 -11.48
C ARG A 56 6.15 -0.75 -10.12
N LEU A 57 6.48 0.02 -9.09
CA LEU A 57 6.30 -0.37 -7.70
C LEU A 57 5.07 0.31 -7.10
N ALA A 58 4.28 -0.44 -6.34
CA ALA A 58 3.25 0.11 -5.49
C ALA A 58 3.31 -0.57 -4.12
N ASN A 59 3.10 0.21 -3.06
CA ASN A 59 3.03 -0.32 -1.71
C ASN A 59 1.72 0.07 -1.06
N TYR A 60 1.22 -0.83 -0.24
CA TYR A 60 -0.07 -0.72 0.40
C TYR A 60 0.05 -1.12 1.85
N VAL A 61 -0.74 -0.47 2.70
CA VAL A 61 -1.05 -1.01 4.02
C VAL A 61 -2.51 -1.40 4.03
N PHE A 62 -2.74 -2.64 4.41
CA PHE A 62 -4.04 -3.24 4.55
C PHE A 62 -4.38 -3.38 6.03
N LEU A 63 -5.64 -3.11 6.35
CA LEU A 63 -6.23 -3.39 7.65
C LEU A 63 -7.48 -4.26 7.45
N ARG A 64 -7.62 -5.31 8.25
CA ARG A 64 -8.81 -6.15 8.29
C ARG A 64 -9.82 -5.54 9.25
N ASN A 65 -11.06 -5.40 8.80
CA ASN A 65 -12.20 -5.03 9.64
C ASN A 65 -13.35 -6.03 9.45
N ALA A 66 -14.51 -5.76 10.05
CA ALA A 66 -15.69 -6.61 9.93
C ALA A 66 -16.15 -6.84 8.48
N SER A 67 -15.81 -5.95 7.54
CA SER A 67 -16.11 -6.07 6.12
C SER A 67 -14.96 -6.69 5.30
N GLY A 68 -13.90 -7.18 5.96
CA GLY A 68 -12.71 -7.79 5.36
C GLY A 68 -11.50 -6.85 5.26
N TRP A 69 -10.52 -7.25 4.45
CA TRP A 69 -9.31 -6.45 4.22
C TRP A 69 -9.61 -5.18 3.43
N ARG A 70 -9.05 -4.06 3.85
CA ARG A 70 -9.15 -2.75 3.19
C ARG A 70 -7.79 -2.11 3.08
N VAL A 71 -7.49 -1.57 1.89
CA VAL A 71 -6.35 -0.65 1.74
C VAL A 71 -6.66 0.60 2.53
N ILE A 72 -5.85 0.88 3.55
CA ILE A 72 -5.94 2.13 4.30
C ILE A 72 -4.89 3.13 3.82
N MET A 73 -3.77 2.68 3.25
CA MET A 73 -2.70 3.56 2.77
C MET A 73 -2.05 3.01 1.50
N ALA A 74 -1.52 3.92 0.66
CA ALA A 74 -1.02 3.58 -0.67
C ALA A 74 0.06 4.54 -1.14
N SER A 75 1.29 4.05 -1.30
CA SER A 75 2.43 4.87 -1.67
C SER A 75 2.35 5.39 -3.11
N LYS A 76 3.00 6.54 -3.36
CA LYS A 76 3.32 6.97 -4.72
C LYS A 76 4.14 5.87 -5.42
N GLN A 77 3.87 5.66 -6.70
CA GLN A 77 4.79 4.93 -7.57
C GLN A 77 6.08 5.77 -7.65
N PRO A 78 7.28 5.17 -7.59
CA PRO A 78 8.48 5.90 -7.97
C PRO A 78 8.31 6.35 -9.43
N ALA A 79 8.67 7.61 -9.72
CA ALA A 79 8.63 8.15 -11.08
C ALA A 79 9.70 7.51 -11.98
N ALA A 80 10.76 6.96 -11.37
CA ALA A 80 11.88 6.36 -12.07
C ALA A 80 11.57 4.93 -12.54
N GLU A 81 12.05 4.61 -13.74
CA GLU A 81 12.11 3.26 -14.25
C GLU A 81 13.09 2.43 -13.42
N ILE A 82 12.60 1.31 -12.88
CA ILE A 82 13.46 0.33 -12.18
C ILE A 82 13.53 -0.88 -13.11
N SER A 83 14.70 -1.11 -13.70
CA SER A 83 14.90 -2.07 -14.78
C SER A 83 15.46 -3.42 -14.34
N ASP A 84 15.90 -3.54 -13.07
CA ASP A 84 16.51 -4.76 -12.53
C ASP A 84 15.74 -5.31 -11.32
N ALA A 85 15.54 -6.64 -11.29
CA ALA A 85 14.85 -7.36 -10.23
C ALA A 85 15.53 -7.21 -8.86
N ALA A 86 16.87 -7.18 -8.81
CA ALA A 86 17.60 -6.98 -7.56
C ALA A 86 17.37 -5.57 -6.99
N GLN A 87 17.30 -4.56 -7.87
CA GLN A 87 16.97 -3.19 -7.49
C GLN A 87 15.51 -3.07 -7.02
N ILE A 88 14.57 -3.73 -7.71
CA ILE A 88 13.15 -3.82 -7.31
C ILE A 88 13.04 -4.38 -5.89
N GLU A 89 13.70 -5.50 -5.62
CA GLU A 89 13.70 -6.11 -4.29
C GLU A 89 14.29 -5.18 -3.23
N THR A 90 15.43 -4.56 -3.53
CA THR A 90 16.09 -3.62 -2.60
C THR A 90 15.17 -2.43 -2.27
N VAL A 91 14.51 -1.84 -3.28
CA VAL A 91 13.60 -0.71 -3.07
C VAL A 91 12.35 -1.14 -2.29
N LEU A 92 11.80 -2.33 -2.55
CA LEU A 92 10.68 -2.88 -1.78
C LEU A 92 11.07 -3.08 -0.31
N GLN A 93 12.23 -3.68 -0.05
CA GLN A 93 12.74 -3.88 1.31
C GLN A 93 12.95 -2.54 2.03
N GLN A 94 13.60 -1.56 1.40
CA GLN A 94 13.80 -0.22 1.97
C GLN A 94 12.48 0.46 2.33
N LYS A 95 11.47 0.36 1.46
CA LYS A 95 10.14 0.94 1.73
C LYS A 95 9.43 0.24 2.89
N MET A 96 9.55 -1.08 2.98
CA MET A 96 8.98 -1.86 4.08
C MET A 96 9.63 -1.50 5.42
N VAL A 97 10.96 -1.40 5.46
CA VAL A 97 11.71 -0.92 6.64
C VAL A 97 11.23 0.48 7.03
N ARG A 98 11.16 1.40 6.07
CA ARG A 98 10.68 2.77 6.31
C ARG A 98 9.27 2.81 6.90
N TYR A 99 8.38 1.92 6.49
CA TYR A 99 7.02 1.85 7.06
C TYR A 99 7.00 1.37 8.48
N VAL A 100 7.83 0.39 8.81
CA VAL A 100 7.97 -0.07 10.18
C VAL A 100 8.56 1.03 11.06
N ASP A 101 9.57 1.76 10.58
CA ASP A 101 10.13 2.90 11.31
C ASP A 101 9.07 3.97 11.58
N LEU A 102 8.27 4.32 10.56
CA LEU A 102 7.18 5.27 10.72
C LEU A 102 6.12 4.77 11.71
N LEU A 103 5.77 3.48 11.68
CA LEU A 103 4.79 2.89 12.60
C LEU A 103 5.30 2.81 14.06
N ASN A 104 6.61 2.78 14.26
CA ASN A 104 7.25 2.82 15.57
C ASN A 104 7.59 4.24 16.05
N GLY A 105 7.44 5.25 15.20
CA GLY A 105 7.77 6.64 15.52
C GLY A 105 6.82 7.28 16.54
N GLU A 106 7.12 8.51 16.93
CA GLU A 106 6.34 9.26 17.94
C GLU A 106 4.88 9.52 17.52
N ASN A 107 4.67 9.81 16.23
CA ASN A 107 3.37 10.11 15.64
C ASN A 107 3.08 9.19 14.44
N PRO A 108 2.86 7.88 14.68
CA PRO A 108 2.96 6.89 13.63
C PRO A 108 1.86 7.03 12.58
N ALA A 109 0.62 7.29 13.00
CA ALA A 109 -0.46 7.49 12.04
C ALA A 109 -0.23 8.71 11.15
N GLN A 110 0.30 9.80 11.72
CA GLN A 110 0.59 11.03 10.99
C GLN A 110 1.76 10.85 10.02
N GLY A 111 2.89 10.30 10.48
CA GLY A 111 4.06 10.07 9.65
C GLY A 111 3.76 9.15 8.46
N VAL A 112 3.00 8.09 8.68
CA VAL A 112 2.58 7.18 7.60
C VAL A 112 1.60 7.89 6.65
N ALA A 113 0.62 8.63 7.16
CA ALA A 113 -0.31 9.38 6.31
C ALA A 113 0.37 10.51 5.51
N ASP A 114 1.40 11.16 6.03
CA ASP A 114 2.11 12.22 5.31
C ASP A 114 2.97 11.66 4.17
N GLU A 115 3.64 10.53 4.41
CA GLU A 115 4.56 9.95 3.43
C GLU A 115 3.84 9.07 2.39
N ILE A 116 2.74 8.42 2.78
CA ILE A 116 2.16 7.27 2.04
C ILE A 116 0.71 7.49 1.67
N TYR A 117 0.10 8.62 2.02
CA TYR A 117 -1.24 8.90 1.52
C TYR A 117 -1.19 9.52 0.11
N GLN A 118 -1.61 8.73 -0.88
CA GLN A 118 -2.18 9.29 -2.11
C GLN A 118 -3.71 9.28 -2.01
N PHE A 119 -4.33 10.32 -2.58
CA PHE A 119 -5.77 10.55 -2.77
C PHE A 119 -6.67 9.30 -2.64
N PRO A 120 -7.89 9.44 -2.09
CA PRO A 120 -8.77 8.31 -1.80
C PRO A 120 -8.82 7.30 -2.95
N ARG A 121 -8.39 6.07 -2.68
CA ARG A 121 -8.51 5.00 -3.66
C ARG A 121 -9.98 4.61 -3.79
N LEU A 122 -10.62 5.17 -4.81
CA LEU A 122 -11.80 4.60 -5.43
C LEU A 122 -11.44 3.23 -5.97
N SER A 123 -11.58 2.18 -5.17
CA SER A 123 -11.63 0.83 -5.72
C SER A 123 -13.07 0.58 -6.16
N ARG A 124 -13.37 0.87 -7.44
CA ARG A 124 -14.44 0.12 -8.08
C ARG A 124 -13.92 -1.31 -8.23
N SER A 125 -14.70 -2.29 -7.81
CA SER A 125 -14.36 -3.70 -7.94
C SER A 125 -13.99 -4.01 -9.40
N PHE A 126 -12.89 -4.74 -9.60
CA PHE A 126 -12.47 -5.26 -10.91
C PHE A 126 -13.39 -6.37 -11.44
N LEU A 127 -14.33 -6.86 -10.61
CA LEU A 127 -15.23 -7.97 -10.87
C LEU A 127 -16.72 -7.55 -10.94
N GLY A 128 -16.99 -6.28 -11.28
CA GLY A 128 -18.34 -5.74 -11.43
C GLY A 128 -18.75 -4.76 -10.32
N ALA A 129 -20.01 -4.28 -10.39
CA ALA A 129 -20.56 -3.26 -9.51
C ALA A 129 -20.71 -3.77 -8.07
N ARG A 130 -19.63 -3.72 -7.29
CA ARG A 130 -19.73 -3.71 -5.83
C ARG A 130 -19.75 -2.26 -5.37
N GLU A 131 -20.78 -1.89 -4.61
CA GLU A 131 -20.77 -0.65 -3.84
C GLU A 131 -19.73 -0.77 -2.73
N HIS A 132 -18.52 -0.30 -2.99
CA HIS A 132 -17.57 -0.02 -1.93
C HIS A 132 -18.01 1.29 -1.26
N LYS A 133 -18.66 1.19 -0.09
CA LYS A 133 -18.90 2.36 0.77
C LYS A 133 -17.55 3.01 1.10
N GLY A 134 -17.35 4.21 0.58
CA GLY A 134 -16.40 5.18 1.13
C GLY A 134 -15.09 5.34 0.38
N LEU A 135 -14.89 6.56 -0.13
CA LEU A 135 -13.59 7.19 -0.24
C LEU A 135 -13.00 7.26 1.18
N LEU A 136 -11.86 6.61 1.46
CA LEU A 136 -11.12 6.92 2.70
C LEU A 136 -10.35 8.23 2.46
N SER A 137 -10.77 9.31 3.10
CA SER A 137 -10.02 10.57 3.16
C SER A 137 -8.78 10.42 4.04
N LYS A 138 -7.83 11.36 3.95
CA LYS A 138 -6.65 11.37 4.84
C LYS A 138 -7.06 11.37 6.32
N PRO A 139 -8.07 12.17 6.75
CA PRO A 139 -8.66 12.05 8.09
C PRO A 139 -9.19 10.65 8.43
N ASP A 140 -9.91 9.99 7.52
CA ASP A 140 -10.46 8.65 7.79
C ASP A 140 -9.35 7.60 8.00
N VAL A 141 -8.28 7.72 7.21
CA VAL A 141 -7.09 6.89 7.31
C VAL A 141 -6.38 7.13 8.64
N LEU A 142 -6.17 8.41 9.01
CA LEU A 142 -5.56 8.80 10.28
C LEU A 142 -6.34 8.24 11.47
N ALA A 143 -7.67 8.40 11.46
CA ALA A 143 -8.54 7.90 12.51
C ALA A 143 -8.47 6.37 12.63
N SER A 144 -8.57 5.66 11.50
CA SER A 144 -8.54 4.19 11.46
C SER A 144 -7.22 3.63 11.98
N LEU A 145 -6.09 4.17 11.49
CA LEU A 145 -4.76 3.70 11.90
C LEU A 145 -4.46 4.05 13.36
N SER A 146 -4.83 5.26 13.80
CA SER A 146 -4.65 5.67 15.21
C SER A 146 -5.45 4.78 16.16
N GLY A 147 -6.70 4.46 15.81
CA GLY A 147 -7.53 3.55 16.60
C GLY A 147 -6.91 2.15 16.71
N TYR A 148 -6.42 1.61 15.60
CA TYR A 148 -5.76 0.31 15.57
C TYR A 148 -4.49 0.28 16.42
N LEU A 149 -3.60 1.27 16.28
CA LEU A 149 -2.35 1.31 17.05
C LEU A 149 -2.61 1.44 18.56
N LYS A 150 -3.63 2.21 18.97
CA LYS A 150 -4.07 2.27 20.37
C LYS A 150 -4.53 0.91 20.89
N MET A 151 -5.32 0.18 20.10
CA MET A 151 -5.78 -1.16 20.45
C MET A 151 -4.61 -2.15 20.60
N MET A 152 -3.65 -2.13 19.66
CA MET A 152 -2.47 -3.00 19.74
C MET A 152 -1.63 -2.71 20.98
N LYS A 153 -1.43 -1.43 21.32
CA LYS A 153 -0.74 -1.03 22.56
C LYS A 153 -1.46 -1.51 23.81
N ALA A 154 -2.79 -1.40 23.85
CA ALA A 154 -3.60 -1.93 24.95
C ALA A 154 -3.47 -3.45 25.10
N ASN A 155 -3.25 -4.17 24.00
CA ASN A 155 -3.00 -5.61 23.99
C ASN A 155 -1.54 -6.00 24.27
N GLY A 156 -0.68 -5.05 24.66
CA GLY A 156 0.71 -5.31 25.05
C GLY A 156 1.72 -5.36 23.89
N MET A 157 1.33 -4.92 22.69
CA MET A 157 2.30 -4.70 21.61
C MET A 157 3.07 -3.41 21.90
N THR A 158 4.40 -3.50 21.92
CA THR A 158 5.28 -2.37 22.24
C THR A 158 6.02 -1.84 21.03
N ALA A 159 6.23 -2.68 20.00
CA ALA A 159 6.83 -2.27 18.74
C ALA A 159 6.43 -3.22 17.60
N ILE A 160 6.73 -2.81 16.37
CA ILE A 160 6.72 -3.66 15.18
C ILE A 160 8.18 -3.84 14.76
N THR A 161 8.65 -5.06 14.54
CA THR A 161 10.05 -5.32 14.18
C THR A 161 10.17 -5.91 12.77
N VAL A 162 11.34 -5.72 12.16
CA VAL A 162 11.71 -6.36 10.89
C VAL A 162 12.89 -7.29 11.14
N ASN A 163 12.76 -8.57 10.78
CA ASN A 163 13.90 -9.49 10.70
C ASN A 163 13.93 -10.12 9.30
N SER A 164 15.06 -9.98 8.60
CA SER A 164 15.38 -10.74 7.38
C SER A 164 14.23 -10.88 6.37
N THR A 165 13.47 -9.79 6.15
CA THR A 165 12.26 -9.65 5.29
C THR A 165 10.90 -10.00 5.89
N ARG A 166 10.78 -10.19 7.19
CA ARG A 166 9.50 -10.45 7.87
C ARG A 166 9.22 -9.41 8.94
N VAL A 167 7.96 -8.97 8.98
CA VAL A 167 7.45 -8.00 9.96
C VAL A 167 6.71 -8.77 11.05
N TYR A 168 6.94 -8.41 12.32
CA TYR A 168 6.30 -9.07 13.45
C TYR A 168 5.92 -8.06 14.54
N PRO A 169 4.78 -8.24 15.22
CA PRO A 169 4.52 -7.52 16.45
C PRO A 169 5.49 -8.00 17.53
N ALA A 170 6.15 -7.07 18.22
CA ALA A 170 6.91 -7.33 19.43
C ALA A 170 6.05 -6.99 20.66
N SER A 171 6.08 -7.85 21.66
CA SER A 171 5.40 -7.66 22.94
C SER A 171 6.39 -7.85 24.09
N GLU A 172 6.20 -7.09 25.16
CA GLU A 172 6.89 -7.31 26.44
C GLU A 172 6.32 -8.48 27.25
N LYS A 173 5.15 -9.02 26.85
CA LYS A 173 4.57 -10.23 27.43
C LYS A 173 5.08 -11.45 26.65
N LEU A 174 6.26 -11.92 27.01
CA LEU A 174 6.71 -13.28 26.72
C LEU A 174 6.59 -14.12 28.00
#